data_AF-A0AAE2BRT6-F1
#
_entry.id   AF-A0AAE2BRT6-F1
#
_cell.length_a   1.000
_cell.length_b   1.000
_cell.length_c   1.000
_cell.angle_alpha   90.00
_cell.angle_beta   90.00
_cell.angle_gamma   90.00
#
_symmetry.space_group_name_H-M   'P 1'
#
loop_
_entity.id
_entity.type
_entity.pdbx_description
1 polymer ?
#
loop_
_entity_poly.entity_id
_entity_poly.type
_entity_poly.pdbx_seq_one_letter_code
_entity_poly.pdbx_strand_id
1 'polypeptide(L)'
;MQHKIADGFSGLHFINTWSDMARGLDITIPPFIDRTLLHARDPPQSKFEHIEYQPPPTMTIHDSQRINAASEVTVAIFKLTRDQLNTLKAKSKENGNTIAYSSYEILSAHIWVCTCRARGLVDEQKTRLFVAANGRSRLRPPLPPGYLGNVIFPITLVAVSGELQSKPISYVAGKIHDMLVRMDDEYLRSALDYLEVQPDLMALVRGADTFKCPNLAIISWVGLPIHDADFGWGRPVFMGPGGIVFEGLCYLLPSPMKDGSLSIAVSLEKEHMKVFEKLFYDI
;
A
#
# COMPACT_ATOMS: atom_id res chain seq x y z
N MET A 1 -15.78 -9.92 -1.21
CA MET A 1 -15.03 -10.99 -1.89
C MET A 1 -14.08 -11.64 -0.88
N GLN A 2 -14.02 -12.97 -0.80
CA GLN A 2 -13.12 -13.64 0.15
C GLN A 2 -11.69 -13.66 -0.41
N HIS A 3 -10.71 -13.19 0.39
CA HIS A 3 -9.34 -12.96 -0.07
C HIS A 3 -8.58 -14.25 -0.42
N LYS A 4 -9.04 -15.42 0.05
CA LYS A 4 -8.51 -16.72 -0.37
C LYS A 4 -8.75 -17.02 -1.86
N ILE A 5 -9.74 -16.38 -2.49
CA ILE A 5 -10.11 -16.62 -3.89
C ILE A 5 -9.31 -15.72 -4.83
N ALA A 6 -9.25 -14.43 -4.53
CA ALA A 6 -8.75 -13.41 -5.45
C ALA A 6 -8.29 -12.17 -4.70
N ASP A 7 -7.27 -11.51 -5.25
CA ASP A 7 -6.88 -10.16 -4.84
C ASP A 7 -7.79 -9.08 -5.46
N GLY A 8 -7.57 -7.82 -5.09
CA GLY A 8 -8.33 -6.68 -5.60
C GLY A 8 -8.27 -6.55 -7.13
N PHE A 9 -7.15 -6.88 -7.77
CA PHE A 9 -7.03 -6.83 -9.24
C PHE A 9 -7.95 -7.85 -9.91
N SER A 10 -7.89 -9.12 -9.48
CA SER A 10 -8.77 -10.18 -10.00
C SER A 10 -10.23 -9.92 -9.65
N GLY A 11 -10.49 -9.34 -8.47
CA GLY A 11 -11.84 -8.98 -8.06
C GLY A 11 -12.46 -7.87 -8.91
N LEU A 12 -11.68 -6.85 -9.26
CA LEU A 12 -12.12 -5.80 -10.18
C LEU A 12 -12.29 -6.31 -11.60
N HIS A 13 -11.44 -7.24 -12.05
CA HIS A 13 -11.65 -7.91 -13.33
C HIS A 13 -13.04 -8.56 -13.37
N PHE A 14 -13.43 -9.29 -12.32
CA PHE A 14 -14.78 -9.86 -12.23
C PHE A 14 -15.90 -8.80 -12.27
N ILE A 15 -15.80 -7.73 -11.47
CA ILE A 15 -16.85 -6.69 -11.41
C ILE A 15 -16.98 -5.94 -12.75
N ASN A 16 -15.85 -5.60 -13.38
CA ASN A 16 -15.86 -4.91 -14.67
C ASN A 16 -16.42 -5.81 -15.77
N THR A 17 -16.02 -7.08 -15.83
CA THR A 17 -16.58 -8.07 -16.77
C THR A 17 -18.09 -8.25 -16.56
N TRP A 18 -18.56 -8.27 -15.31
CA TRP A 18 -19.99 -8.31 -15.03
C TRP A 18 -20.71 -7.06 -15.56
N SER A 19 -20.12 -5.87 -15.39
CA SER A 19 -20.68 -4.64 -15.93
C SER A 19 -20.72 -4.62 -17.47
N ASP A 20 -19.73 -5.21 -18.12
CA ASP A 20 -19.70 -5.38 -19.57
C ASP A 20 -20.82 -6.31 -20.05
N MET A 21 -20.99 -7.47 -19.40
CA MET A 21 -22.07 -8.41 -19.72
C MET A 21 -23.46 -7.78 -19.50
N ALA A 22 -23.63 -6.95 -18.47
CA ALA A 22 -24.89 -6.23 -18.22
C ALA A 22 -25.23 -5.25 -19.37
N ARG A 23 -24.24 -4.78 -20.11
CA ARG A 23 -24.38 -3.92 -21.30
C ARG A 23 -24.45 -4.71 -22.62
N GLY A 24 -24.48 -6.05 -22.56
CA GLY A 24 -24.51 -6.92 -23.74
C GLY A 24 -23.16 -7.06 -24.44
N LEU A 25 -22.05 -6.80 -23.74
CA LEU A 25 -20.70 -7.02 -24.25
C LEU A 25 -20.20 -8.42 -23.86
N ASP A 26 -19.42 -9.02 -24.75
CA ASP A 26 -18.76 -10.31 -24.49
C ASP A 26 -17.56 -10.17 -23.56
N ILE A 27 -17.18 -11.27 -22.92
CA ILE A 27 -15.98 -11.35 -22.08
C ILE A 27 -14.74 -11.21 -22.97
N THR A 28 -14.04 -10.08 -22.88
CA THR A 28 -12.85 -9.81 -23.70
C THR A 28 -11.60 -10.54 -23.22
N ILE A 29 -11.46 -10.74 -21.91
CA ILE A 29 -10.33 -11.44 -21.30
C ILE A 29 -10.89 -12.55 -20.41
N PRO A 30 -10.83 -13.82 -20.83
CA PRO A 30 -11.28 -14.92 -19.99
C PRO A 30 -10.37 -15.07 -18.75
N PRO A 31 -10.90 -15.51 -17.60
CA PRO A 31 -10.08 -15.76 -16.44
C PRO A 31 -9.14 -16.95 -16.68
N PHE A 32 -7.87 -16.77 -16.36
CA PHE A 32 -6.89 -17.86 -16.32
C PHE A 32 -6.85 -18.46 -14.91
N ILE A 33 -7.23 -19.73 -14.78
CA ILE A 33 -7.43 -20.40 -13.49
C ILE A 33 -6.42 -21.54 -13.34
N ASP A 34 -5.19 -21.17 -13.03
CA ASP A 34 -4.16 -22.11 -12.60
C ASP A 34 -3.20 -21.37 -11.66
N ARG A 35 -3.30 -21.71 -10.36
CA ARG A 35 -2.46 -21.08 -9.32
C ARG A 35 -1.14 -21.81 -9.12
N THR A 36 -0.92 -22.94 -9.79
CA THR A 36 0.32 -23.71 -9.69
C THR A 36 1.53 -22.94 -10.24
N LEU A 37 1.28 -21.91 -11.07
CA LEU A 37 2.30 -20.95 -11.53
C LEU A 37 3.03 -20.22 -10.39
N LEU A 38 2.45 -20.18 -9.19
CA LEU A 38 3.03 -19.57 -7.99
C LEU A 38 3.46 -20.60 -6.94
N HIS A 39 3.63 -21.88 -7.32
CA HIS A 39 4.26 -22.85 -6.43
C HIS A 39 5.68 -22.41 -6.08
N ALA A 40 6.07 -22.67 -4.83
CA ALA A 40 7.47 -22.63 -4.43
C ALA A 40 8.29 -23.64 -5.25
N ARG A 41 9.60 -23.41 -5.29
CA ARG A 41 10.55 -24.36 -5.87
C ARG A 41 10.65 -25.61 -5.00
N ASP A 42 11.09 -26.71 -5.59
CA ASP A 42 11.39 -27.96 -4.89
C ASP A 42 12.86 -28.35 -5.12
N PRO A 43 13.75 -28.28 -4.11
CA PRO A 43 13.45 -27.83 -2.74
C PRO A 43 13.25 -26.29 -2.67
N PRO A 44 12.51 -25.78 -1.67
CA PRO A 44 12.41 -24.33 -1.43
C PRO A 44 13.77 -23.72 -1.10
N GLN A 45 14.10 -22.59 -1.75
CA GLN A 45 15.37 -21.87 -1.60
C GLN A 45 15.12 -20.38 -1.37
N SER A 46 14.87 -19.99 -0.12
CA SER A 46 14.84 -18.58 0.28
C SER A 46 16.24 -17.97 0.18
N LYS A 47 16.41 -16.95 -0.67
CA LYS A 47 17.69 -16.25 -0.91
C LYS A 47 17.81 -14.95 -0.13
N PHE A 48 16.69 -14.41 0.31
CA PHE A 48 16.64 -13.14 1.03
C PHE A 48 16.02 -13.32 2.41
N GLU A 49 16.34 -12.37 3.29
CA GLU A 49 15.53 -12.12 4.46
C GLU A 49 14.22 -11.43 4.03
N HIS A 50 13.11 -11.99 4.46
CA HIS A 50 11.76 -11.47 4.19
C HIS A 50 11.18 -10.80 5.44
N ILE A 51 11.69 -9.60 5.75
CA ILE A 51 11.29 -8.79 6.92
C ILE A 51 9.79 -8.42 6.91
N GLU A 52 9.15 -8.47 5.75
CA GLU A 52 7.72 -8.26 5.54
C GLU A 52 6.84 -9.32 6.21
N TYR A 53 7.42 -10.48 6.58
CA TYR A 53 6.76 -11.56 7.32
C TYR A 53 7.26 -11.67 8.77
N GLN A 54 8.19 -10.81 9.20
CA GLN A 54 8.64 -10.77 10.58
C GLN A 54 7.78 -9.82 11.42
N PRO A 55 7.74 -9.97 12.76
CA PRO A 55 7.03 -9.06 13.65
C PRO A 55 7.44 -7.59 13.43
N PRO A 56 6.48 -6.64 13.46
CA PRO A 56 6.79 -5.22 13.29
C PRO A 56 7.37 -4.59 14.55
N PRO A 57 8.04 -3.43 14.42
CA PRO A 57 8.44 -2.62 15.57
C PRO A 57 7.25 -2.31 16.47
N THR A 58 7.45 -2.43 17.78
CA THR A 58 6.50 -2.00 18.80
C THR A 58 6.80 -0.57 19.26
N MET A 59 5.83 0.08 19.89
CA MET A 59 6.05 1.38 20.55
C MET A 59 7.12 1.25 21.65
N THR A 60 8.07 2.19 21.70
CA THR A 60 9.03 2.29 22.80
C THR A 60 8.31 2.76 24.06
N ILE A 61 8.66 2.17 25.22
CA ILE A 61 7.91 2.30 26.48
C ILE A 61 8.19 3.64 27.21
N HIS A 62 8.69 4.66 26.50
CA HIS A 62 8.92 5.97 27.13
C HIS A 62 7.63 6.75 27.43
N ASP A 63 6.49 6.34 26.85
CA ASP A 63 5.19 6.97 27.03
C ASP A 63 4.16 6.01 27.67
N SER A 64 4.48 5.56 28.88
CA SER A 64 3.64 4.64 29.69
C SER A 64 2.23 5.17 29.98
N GLN A 65 1.94 6.44 29.69
CA GLN A 65 0.62 7.05 29.86
C GLN A 65 -0.32 6.88 28.66
N ARG A 66 0.18 6.60 27.45
CA ARG A 66 -0.67 6.44 26.24
C ARG A 66 -1.13 5.01 25.96
N ILE A 67 -0.45 4.01 26.52
CA ILE A 67 -0.64 2.59 26.15
C ILE A 67 -2.00 2.02 26.63
N ASN A 68 -2.70 2.68 27.56
CA ASN A 68 -3.85 2.12 28.28
C ASN A 68 -5.22 2.76 27.96
N ALA A 69 -5.31 3.75 27.06
CA ALA A 69 -6.60 4.24 26.59
C ALA A 69 -6.94 3.56 25.26
N ALA A 70 -8.11 2.91 25.18
CA ALA A 70 -8.65 2.52 23.89
C ALA A 70 -8.98 3.79 23.09
N SER A 71 -8.03 4.25 22.27
CA SER A 71 -8.22 5.43 21.44
C SER A 71 -9.26 5.17 20.36
N GLU A 72 -10.25 6.06 20.28
CA GLU A 72 -11.24 6.05 19.20
C GLU A 72 -10.51 6.28 17.86
N VAL A 73 -10.69 5.35 16.92
CA VAL A 73 -10.13 5.46 15.56
C VAL A 73 -11.12 6.17 14.66
N THR A 74 -10.61 7.06 13.79
CA THR A 74 -11.43 7.77 12.80
C THR A 74 -10.87 7.61 11.40
N VAL A 75 -11.75 7.63 10.41
CA VAL A 75 -11.41 7.53 8.99
C VAL A 75 -11.74 8.85 8.32
N ALA A 76 -10.76 9.39 7.58
CA ALA A 76 -10.94 10.61 6.80
C ALA A 76 -10.45 10.41 5.37
N ILE A 77 -11.01 11.18 4.44
CA ILE A 77 -10.59 11.22 3.03
C ILE A 77 -10.09 12.62 2.71
N PHE A 78 -8.85 12.71 2.27
CA PHE A 78 -8.19 13.96 1.87
C PHE A 78 -7.96 13.97 0.36
N LYS A 79 -8.21 15.07 -0.33
CA LYS A 79 -7.99 15.19 -1.77
C LYS A 79 -6.75 16.05 -2.03
N LEU A 80 -5.80 15.51 -2.78
CA LEU A 80 -4.73 16.31 -3.38
C LEU A 80 -5.04 16.58 -4.85
N THR A 81 -5.09 17.86 -5.20
CA THR A 81 -5.16 18.30 -6.59
C THR A 81 -3.88 17.91 -7.34
N ARG A 82 -3.97 17.89 -8.68
CA ARG A 82 -2.80 17.68 -9.54
C ARG A 82 -1.68 18.69 -9.23
N ASP A 83 -2.04 19.94 -8.97
CA ASP A 83 -1.07 20.99 -8.71
C ASP A 83 -0.38 20.79 -7.36
N GLN A 84 -1.12 20.43 -6.30
CA GLN A 84 -0.51 20.05 -5.02
C GLN A 84 0.41 18.83 -5.16
N LEU A 85 0.01 17.80 -5.92
CA LEU A 85 0.87 16.65 -6.19
C LEU A 85 2.14 17.04 -6.95
N ASN A 86 2.05 17.97 -7.90
CA ASN A 86 3.19 18.49 -8.64
C ASN A 86 4.11 19.33 -7.74
N THR A 87 3.57 20.17 -6.85
CA THR A 87 4.34 20.91 -5.84
C THR A 87 5.08 19.94 -4.92
N LEU A 88 4.40 18.92 -4.41
CA LEU A 88 5.02 17.90 -3.57
C LEU A 88 6.13 17.15 -4.33
N LYS A 89 5.88 16.79 -5.60
CA LYS A 89 6.89 16.16 -6.46
C LYS A 89 8.07 17.09 -6.74
N ALA A 90 7.87 18.40 -6.84
CA ALA A 90 8.95 19.36 -7.05
C ALA A 90 9.92 19.41 -5.86
N LYS A 91 9.44 19.23 -4.62
CA LYS A 91 10.29 19.12 -3.42
C LYS A 91 11.35 18.03 -3.52
N SER A 92 11.09 16.98 -4.32
CA SER A 92 12.06 15.91 -4.53
C SER A 92 13.38 16.38 -5.18
N LYS A 93 13.36 17.52 -5.88
CA LYS A 93 14.51 18.09 -6.60
C LYS A 93 15.31 19.10 -5.75
N GLU A 94 14.85 19.39 -4.54
CA GLU A 94 15.57 20.27 -3.62
C GLU A 94 16.96 19.69 -3.28
N ASN A 95 17.87 20.56 -2.84
CA ASN A 95 19.22 20.20 -2.44
C ASN A 95 20.05 19.49 -3.55
N GLY A 96 19.72 19.75 -4.82
CA GLY A 96 20.47 19.23 -5.96
C GLY A 96 20.21 17.74 -6.26
N ASN A 97 19.16 17.13 -5.70
CA ASN A 97 18.81 15.75 -6.03
C ASN A 97 18.37 15.62 -7.50
N THR A 98 19.03 14.74 -8.24
CA THR A 98 18.76 14.48 -9.67
C THR A 98 17.88 13.27 -9.91
N ILE A 99 17.61 12.46 -8.88
CA ILE A 99 16.79 11.25 -9.01
C ILE A 99 15.32 11.64 -9.18
N ALA A 100 14.70 11.12 -10.23
CA ALA A 100 13.29 11.34 -10.52
C ALA A 100 12.42 10.27 -9.84
N TYR A 101 11.78 10.64 -8.73
CA TYR A 101 10.80 9.77 -8.06
C TYR A 101 9.40 9.92 -8.69
N SER A 102 8.63 8.84 -8.68
CA SER A 102 7.22 8.82 -9.07
C SER A 102 6.36 9.61 -8.08
N SER A 103 5.17 10.04 -8.54
CA SER A 103 4.20 10.68 -7.66
C SER A 103 3.76 9.76 -6.52
N TYR A 104 3.76 8.44 -6.76
CA TYR A 104 3.44 7.43 -5.74
C TYR A 104 4.50 7.37 -4.63
N GLU A 105 5.79 7.32 -4.99
CA GLU A 105 6.89 7.26 -4.02
C GLU A 105 6.93 8.52 -3.15
N ILE A 106 6.77 9.69 -3.78
CA ILE A 106 6.77 10.97 -3.08
C ILE A 106 5.55 11.13 -2.18
N LEU A 107 4.35 10.78 -2.67
CA LEU A 107 3.14 10.85 -1.84
C LEU A 107 3.20 9.86 -0.67
N SER A 108 3.71 8.65 -0.90
CA SER A 108 3.86 7.65 0.16
C SER A 108 4.87 8.10 1.23
N ALA A 109 5.98 8.71 0.80
CA ALA A 109 6.93 9.34 1.70
C ALA A 109 6.27 10.44 2.54
N HIS A 110 5.49 11.32 1.89
CA HIS A 110 4.82 12.45 2.56
C HIS A 110 3.82 11.96 3.60
N ILE A 111 2.97 11.01 3.24
CA ILE A 111 2.00 10.39 4.17
C ILE A 111 2.74 9.78 5.36
N TRP A 112 3.81 9.02 5.13
CA TRP A 112 4.53 8.36 6.22
C TRP A 112 5.19 9.36 7.19
N VAL A 113 5.81 10.42 6.67
CA VAL A 113 6.37 11.51 7.49
C VAL A 113 5.27 12.24 8.26
N CYS A 114 4.16 12.61 7.62
CA CYS A 114 3.02 13.25 8.26
C CYS A 114 2.43 12.36 9.37
N THR A 115 2.32 11.05 9.15
CA THR A 115 1.82 10.11 10.16
C THR A 115 2.77 10.00 11.35
N CYS A 116 4.10 9.94 11.14
CA CYS A 116 5.07 9.91 12.25
C CYS A 116 4.97 11.15 13.12
N ARG A 117 4.89 12.34 12.49
CA ARG A 117 4.71 13.63 13.17
C ARG A 117 3.36 13.71 13.89
N ALA A 118 2.28 13.29 13.24
CA ALA A 118 0.93 13.32 13.81
C ALA A 118 0.79 12.44 15.05
N ARG A 119 1.48 11.30 15.07
CA ARG A 119 1.55 10.39 16.23
C ARG A 119 2.48 10.86 17.33
N GLY A 120 3.28 11.90 17.09
CA GLY A 120 4.27 12.39 18.04
C GLY A 120 5.36 11.35 18.34
N LEU A 121 5.77 10.56 17.34
CA LEU A 121 6.79 9.53 17.55
C LEU A 121 8.14 10.17 17.91
N VAL A 122 8.74 9.71 19.00
CA VAL A 122 10.10 10.10 19.43
C VAL A 122 11.14 9.75 18.36
N ASP A 123 12.26 10.46 18.35
CA ASP A 123 13.25 10.35 17.29
C ASP A 123 13.80 8.93 17.14
N GLU A 124 14.03 8.21 18.24
CA GLU A 124 14.58 6.85 18.25
C GLU A 124 13.56 5.76 17.86
N GLN A 125 12.28 6.11 17.74
CA GLN A 125 11.22 5.14 17.45
C GLN A 125 11.41 4.55 16.04
N LYS A 126 11.58 3.23 15.97
CA LYS A 126 11.50 2.50 14.70
C LYS A 126 10.04 2.44 14.25
N THR A 127 9.81 2.74 12.99
CA THR A 127 8.51 2.63 12.32
C THR A 127 8.66 1.81 11.05
N ARG A 128 7.65 1.00 10.73
CA ARG A 128 7.59 0.22 9.50
C ARG A 128 6.51 0.76 8.57
N LEU A 129 6.88 0.98 7.31
CA LEU A 129 5.94 1.20 6.22
C LEU A 129 5.70 -0.13 5.49
N PHE A 130 4.43 -0.53 5.38
CA PHE A 130 3.97 -1.64 4.56
C PHE A 130 3.39 -1.11 3.25
N VAL A 131 3.77 -1.75 2.14
CA VAL A 131 3.23 -1.50 0.81
C VAL A 131 2.82 -2.82 0.18
N ALA A 132 1.75 -2.79 -0.62
CA ALA A 132 1.32 -3.91 -1.45
C ALA A 132 1.86 -3.73 -2.88
N ALA A 133 2.63 -4.71 -3.39
CA ALA A 133 3.10 -4.73 -4.77
C ALA A 133 2.45 -5.85 -5.57
N ASN A 134 2.05 -5.50 -6.81
CA ASN A 134 1.53 -6.47 -7.76
C ASN A 134 2.69 -7.19 -8.47
N GLY A 135 2.79 -8.50 -8.27
CA GLY A 135 3.84 -9.34 -8.85
C GLY A 135 3.59 -9.77 -10.30
N ARG A 136 2.38 -9.57 -10.85
CA ARG A 136 1.97 -10.11 -12.17
C ARG A 136 2.96 -9.78 -13.30
N SER A 137 3.41 -8.53 -13.37
CA SER A 137 4.36 -8.04 -14.39
C SER A 137 5.83 -8.15 -13.97
N ARG A 138 6.10 -8.50 -12.71
CA ARG A 138 7.45 -8.58 -12.12
C ARG A 138 8.01 -10.00 -12.20
N LEU A 139 7.15 -11.01 -12.06
CA LEU A 139 7.50 -12.41 -12.27
C LEU A 139 7.97 -12.68 -13.72
N ARG A 140 8.82 -13.70 -13.88
CA ARG A 140 9.39 -14.13 -15.16
C ARG A 140 9.21 -15.64 -15.33
N PRO A 141 8.46 -16.11 -16.35
CA PRO A 141 7.66 -15.30 -17.28
C PRO A 141 6.55 -14.51 -16.54
N PRO A 142 6.08 -13.37 -17.10
CA PRO A 142 4.92 -12.66 -16.56
C PRO A 142 3.70 -13.58 -16.49
N LEU A 143 2.84 -13.36 -15.50
CA LEU A 143 1.62 -14.16 -15.38
C LEU A 143 0.66 -13.87 -16.54
N PRO A 144 -0.13 -14.87 -17.01
CA PRO A 144 -1.07 -14.68 -18.10
C PRO A 144 -2.10 -13.56 -17.81
N PRO A 145 -2.52 -12.80 -18.84
CA PRO A 145 -3.68 -11.94 -18.74
C PRO A 145 -4.89 -12.71 -18.19
N GLY A 146 -5.66 -12.08 -17.32
CA GLY A 146 -6.81 -12.72 -16.69
C GLY A 146 -6.47 -13.69 -15.55
N TYR A 147 -5.20 -13.85 -15.13
CA TYR A 147 -4.84 -14.67 -13.97
C TYR A 147 -5.74 -14.37 -12.77
N LEU A 148 -6.48 -15.39 -12.33
CA LEU A 148 -7.46 -15.33 -11.25
C LEU A 148 -6.85 -15.88 -9.96
N GLY A 149 -6.37 -14.98 -9.11
CA GLY A 149 -5.79 -15.34 -7.83
C GLY A 149 -5.21 -14.15 -7.09
N ASN A 150 -4.35 -14.43 -6.11
CA ASN A 150 -3.61 -13.40 -5.39
C ASN A 150 -2.18 -13.34 -5.91
N VAL A 151 -1.76 -12.16 -6.35
CA VAL A 151 -0.38 -11.90 -6.77
C VAL A 151 0.12 -10.61 -6.12
N ILE A 152 -0.32 -10.38 -4.89
CA ILE A 152 0.06 -9.22 -4.08
C ILE A 152 1.11 -9.66 -3.09
N PHE A 153 2.31 -9.10 -3.23
CA PHE A 153 3.40 -9.31 -2.30
C PHE A 153 3.51 -8.10 -1.37
N PRO A 154 3.52 -8.31 -0.04
CA PRO A 154 3.84 -7.26 0.90
C PRO A 154 5.32 -6.90 0.78
N ILE A 155 5.62 -5.63 0.94
CA ILE A 155 6.99 -5.13 1.01
C ILE A 155 7.04 -4.16 2.18
N THR A 156 8.16 -4.18 2.88
CA THR A 156 8.32 -3.30 4.02
C THR A 156 9.66 -2.62 4.04
N LEU A 157 9.64 -1.44 4.64
CA LEU A 157 10.82 -0.67 4.96
C LEU A 157 10.70 -0.26 6.43
N VAL A 158 11.77 -0.45 7.18
CA VAL A 158 11.89 0.05 8.55
C VAL A 158 12.83 1.25 8.55
N ALA A 159 12.40 2.34 9.19
CA ALA A 159 13.21 3.53 9.40
C ALA A 159 13.03 4.05 10.83
N VAL A 160 13.94 4.91 11.25
CA VAL A 160 13.89 5.60 12.54
C VAL A 160 13.15 6.93 12.34
N SER A 161 12.16 7.19 13.19
CA SER A 161 11.23 8.32 13.08
C SER A 161 11.96 9.66 12.93
N GLY A 162 13.00 9.90 13.73
CA GLY A 162 13.79 11.13 13.70
C GLY A 162 14.45 11.37 12.33
N GLU A 163 14.92 10.31 11.65
CA GLU A 163 15.46 10.45 10.28
C GLU A 163 14.38 10.85 9.27
N LEU A 164 13.19 10.24 9.37
CA LEU A 164 12.07 10.55 8.48
C LEU A 164 11.61 12.00 8.64
N GLN A 165 11.62 12.50 9.88
CA GLN A 165 11.15 13.84 10.21
C GLN A 165 12.15 14.96 9.91
N SER A 166 13.46 14.68 10.03
CA SER A 166 14.53 15.66 9.89
C SER A 166 15.13 15.75 8.48
N LYS A 167 15.10 14.67 7.70
CA LYS A 167 15.69 14.64 6.35
C LYS A 167 14.70 15.15 5.29
N PRO A 168 15.20 15.63 4.13
CA PRO A 168 14.35 16.04 3.02
C PRO A 168 13.45 14.90 2.54
N ILE A 169 12.28 15.23 1.98
CA ILE A 169 11.32 14.22 1.52
C ILE A 169 11.89 13.28 0.45
N SER A 170 12.86 13.76 -0.34
CA SER A 170 13.61 12.96 -1.32
C SER A 170 14.38 11.80 -0.70
N TYR A 171 14.89 11.94 0.53
CA TYR A 171 15.55 10.84 1.24
C TYR A 171 14.58 9.70 1.55
N VAL A 172 13.38 10.04 2.05
CA VAL A 172 12.35 9.05 2.39
C VAL A 172 11.83 8.39 1.11
N ALA A 173 11.58 9.18 0.06
CA ALA A 173 11.19 8.66 -1.25
C ALA A 173 12.26 7.77 -1.88
N GLY A 174 13.54 8.08 -1.70
CA GLY A 174 14.66 7.24 -2.09
C GLY A 174 14.64 5.87 -1.43
N LYS A 175 14.39 5.81 -0.11
CA LYS A 175 14.25 4.51 0.57
C LYS A 175 13.06 3.70 0.06
N ILE A 176 11.94 4.35 -0.24
CA ILE A 176 10.75 3.69 -0.82
C ILE A 176 11.08 3.21 -2.24
N HIS A 177 11.80 4.01 -3.02
CA HIS A 177 12.25 3.65 -4.36
C HIS A 177 13.12 2.39 -4.34
N ASP A 178 14.16 2.37 -3.53
CA ASP A 178 15.08 1.23 -3.41
C ASP A 178 14.33 -0.05 -2.99
N MET A 179 13.38 0.08 -2.06
CA MET A 179 12.49 -1.00 -1.63
C MET A 179 11.64 -1.54 -2.80
N LEU A 180 11.07 -0.66 -3.65
CA LEU A 180 10.23 -1.06 -4.78
C LEU A 180 11.03 -1.64 -5.96
N VAL A 181 12.25 -1.16 -6.17
CA VAL A 181 13.15 -1.65 -7.23
C VAL A 181 13.66 -3.06 -6.92
N ARG A 182 13.90 -3.38 -5.63
CA ARG A 182 14.33 -4.72 -5.18
C ARG A 182 13.34 -5.84 -5.51
N MET A 183 12.09 -5.50 -5.81
CA MET A 183 11.00 -6.47 -6.01
C MET A 183 10.98 -7.00 -7.44
N ASP A 184 12.02 -7.74 -7.81
CA ASP A 184 12.13 -8.44 -9.08
C ASP A 184 11.63 -9.90 -8.97
N ASP A 185 11.73 -10.66 -10.06
CA ASP A 185 11.33 -12.07 -10.10
C ASP A 185 12.03 -12.91 -9.02
N GLU A 186 13.33 -12.67 -8.78
CA GLU A 186 14.11 -13.47 -7.84
C GLU A 186 13.66 -13.23 -6.41
N TYR A 187 13.41 -11.97 -6.04
CA TYR A 187 12.87 -11.63 -4.72
C TYR A 187 11.47 -12.23 -4.51
N LEU A 188 10.60 -12.14 -5.51
CA LEU A 188 9.24 -12.69 -5.44
C LEU A 188 9.24 -14.22 -5.28
N ARG A 189 10.10 -14.93 -6.02
CA ARG A 189 10.23 -16.39 -5.91
C ARG A 189 10.86 -16.81 -4.59
N SER A 190 11.84 -16.05 -4.10
CA SER A 190 12.39 -16.24 -2.75
C SER A 190 11.30 -16.12 -1.69
N ALA A 191 10.35 -15.17 -1.83
CA ALA A 191 9.26 -15.01 -0.88
C ALA A 191 8.30 -16.20 -0.88
N LEU A 192 8.01 -16.79 -2.04
CA LEU A 192 7.19 -18.01 -2.13
C LEU A 192 7.88 -19.17 -1.41
N ASP A 193 9.17 -19.38 -1.66
CA ASP A 193 9.95 -20.42 -1.00
C ASP A 193 10.07 -20.19 0.51
N TYR A 194 10.23 -18.93 0.93
CA TYR A 194 10.25 -18.56 2.34
C TYR A 194 8.94 -18.96 3.02
N LEU A 195 7.79 -18.72 2.37
CA LEU A 195 6.47 -19.06 2.91
C LEU A 195 6.24 -20.58 2.98
N GLU A 196 6.74 -21.34 2.00
CA GLU A 196 6.58 -22.80 1.93
C GLU A 196 7.16 -23.51 3.17
N VAL A 197 8.22 -22.96 3.75
CA VAL A 197 8.91 -23.55 4.91
C VAL A 197 8.42 -23.01 6.26
N GLN A 198 7.39 -22.15 6.28
CA GLN A 198 6.88 -21.58 7.54
C GLN A 198 5.99 -22.59 8.27
N PRO A 199 6.16 -22.74 9.60
CA PRO A 199 5.41 -23.72 10.37
C PRO A 199 3.92 -23.38 10.49
N ASP A 200 3.57 -22.09 10.45
CA ASP A 200 2.19 -21.61 10.49
C ASP A 200 2.01 -20.35 9.64
N LEU A 201 1.32 -20.50 8.51
CA LEU A 201 0.98 -19.38 7.63
C LEU A 201 -0.05 -18.43 8.24
N MET A 202 -0.86 -18.89 9.20
CA MET A 202 -1.87 -18.04 9.86
C MET A 202 -1.22 -17.03 10.81
N ALA A 203 -0.10 -17.38 11.43
CA ALA A 203 0.70 -16.45 12.24
C ALA A 203 1.29 -15.29 11.42
N LEU A 204 1.39 -15.43 10.10
CA LEU A 204 1.89 -14.40 9.17
C LEU A 204 0.79 -13.49 8.64
N VAL A 205 -0.48 -13.81 8.92
CA VAL A 205 -1.61 -12.99 8.52
C VAL A 205 -1.55 -11.67 9.29
N ARG A 206 -1.47 -10.59 8.54
CA ARG A 206 -1.42 -9.24 9.10
C ARG A 206 -2.80 -8.83 9.61
N GLY A 207 -2.83 -8.26 10.81
CA GLY A 207 -4.04 -7.81 11.50
C GLY A 207 -3.89 -6.39 12.03
N ALA A 208 -4.75 -6.02 12.99
CA ALA A 208 -4.76 -4.69 13.59
C ALA A 208 -3.38 -4.29 14.16
N ASP A 209 -2.72 -5.20 14.89
CA ASP A 209 -1.42 -4.94 15.51
C ASP A 209 -0.27 -4.73 14.50
N THR A 210 -0.45 -5.17 13.25
CA THR A 210 0.57 -4.99 12.22
C THR A 210 0.71 -3.53 11.80
N PHE A 211 -0.43 -2.84 11.68
CA PHE A 211 -0.49 -1.50 11.10
C PHE A 211 -0.62 -0.41 12.15
N LYS A 212 -0.94 -0.77 13.39
CA LYS A 212 -1.07 0.19 14.47
C LYS A 212 0.23 0.98 14.69
N CYS A 213 0.12 2.17 15.25
CA CYS A 213 1.22 2.96 15.79
C CYS A 213 2.30 2.07 16.47
N PRO A 214 3.59 2.13 16.05
CA PRO A 214 4.22 3.17 15.23
C PRO A 214 4.19 2.93 13.70
N ASN A 215 3.54 1.86 13.22
CA ASN A 215 3.64 1.38 11.84
C ASN A 215 2.55 1.94 10.93
N LEU A 216 2.67 1.78 9.62
CA LEU A 216 1.70 2.30 8.64
C LEU A 216 1.65 1.37 7.43
N ALA A 217 0.49 1.21 6.80
CA ALA A 217 0.38 0.58 5.49
C ALA A 217 -0.27 1.52 4.47
N ILE A 218 0.30 1.54 3.27
CA ILE A 218 -0.22 2.29 2.13
C ILE A 218 -0.55 1.31 1.01
N ILE A 219 -1.84 1.23 0.67
CA ILE A 219 -2.39 0.38 -0.39
C ILE A 219 -2.82 1.29 -1.54
N SER A 220 -2.18 1.14 -2.70
CA SER A 220 -2.49 1.97 -3.87
C SER A 220 -3.50 1.28 -4.78
N TRP A 221 -4.63 1.95 -5.04
CA TRP A 221 -5.60 1.56 -6.08
C TRP A 221 -5.48 2.41 -7.33
N VAL A 222 -4.46 3.29 -7.41
CA VAL A 222 -4.28 4.24 -8.53
C VAL A 222 -4.12 3.53 -9.88
N GLY A 223 -3.45 2.37 -9.90
CA GLY A 223 -3.27 1.57 -11.11
C GLY A 223 -4.41 0.60 -11.41
N LEU A 224 -5.49 0.60 -10.61
CA LEU A 224 -6.61 -0.33 -10.74
C LEU A 224 -7.78 0.32 -11.50
N PRO A 225 -8.51 -0.45 -12.34
CA PRO A 225 -9.64 0.05 -13.12
C PRO A 225 -10.92 0.19 -12.26
N ILE A 226 -10.83 0.89 -11.13
CA ILE A 226 -11.91 0.94 -10.12
C ILE A 226 -13.14 1.75 -10.57
N HIS A 227 -13.01 2.57 -11.61
CA HIS A 227 -14.09 3.39 -12.14
C HIS A 227 -14.65 2.86 -13.46
N ASP A 228 -14.27 1.66 -13.90
CA ASP A 228 -14.68 1.11 -15.20
C ASP A 228 -16.03 0.38 -15.15
N ALA A 229 -16.53 0.05 -13.96
CA ALA A 229 -17.79 -0.67 -13.76
C ALA A 229 -19.01 0.18 -14.17
N ASP A 230 -19.43 0.08 -15.42
CA ASP A 230 -20.62 0.73 -15.98
C ASP A 230 -21.66 -0.34 -16.35
N PHE A 231 -22.77 -0.36 -15.62
CA PHE A 231 -23.85 -1.33 -15.81
C PHE A 231 -24.93 -0.85 -16.80
N GLY A 232 -24.69 0.27 -17.51
CA GLY A 232 -25.67 0.91 -18.39
C GLY A 232 -26.25 2.21 -17.83
N TRP A 233 -25.89 2.57 -16.59
CA TRP A 233 -26.28 3.83 -15.93
C TRP A 233 -25.12 4.82 -15.79
N GLY A 234 -24.00 4.56 -16.46
CA GLY A 234 -22.80 5.36 -16.38
C GLY A 234 -21.80 4.83 -15.35
N ARG A 235 -20.59 5.39 -15.41
CA ARG A 235 -19.46 5.03 -14.55
C ARG A 235 -19.67 5.57 -13.12
N PRO A 236 -19.09 4.92 -12.09
CA PRO A 236 -19.25 5.34 -10.71
C PRO A 236 -18.65 6.73 -10.47
N VAL A 237 -19.37 7.58 -9.74
CA VAL A 237 -18.91 8.91 -9.30
C VAL A 237 -17.85 8.82 -8.21
N PHE A 238 -17.76 7.68 -7.51
CA PHE A 238 -16.75 7.40 -6.49
C PHE A 238 -16.60 5.88 -6.33
N MET A 239 -15.38 5.42 -6.11
CA MET A 239 -15.08 4.07 -5.66
C MET A 239 -13.99 4.13 -4.58
N GLY A 240 -14.22 3.45 -3.46
CA GLY A 240 -13.30 3.41 -2.33
C GLY A 240 -13.59 2.22 -1.40
N PRO A 241 -12.79 2.07 -0.33
CA PRO A 241 -13.02 1.02 0.67
C PRO A 241 -14.37 1.24 1.37
N GLY A 242 -15.16 0.17 1.55
CA GLY A 242 -16.45 0.20 2.26
C GLY A 242 -16.33 0.32 3.80
N GLY A 243 -15.21 0.84 4.28
CA GLY A 243 -14.79 0.88 5.68
C GLY A 243 -13.30 0.56 5.82
N ILE A 244 -12.61 1.26 6.72
CA ILE A 244 -11.21 0.97 7.06
C ILE A 244 -11.18 0.47 8.50
N VAL A 245 -10.89 -0.82 8.67
CA VAL A 245 -11.07 -1.54 9.93
C VAL A 245 -9.93 -1.36 10.94
N PHE A 246 -8.73 -1.05 10.47
CA PHE A 246 -7.54 -0.95 11.32
C PHE A 246 -6.96 0.46 11.27
N GLU A 247 -6.48 0.94 12.42
CA GLU A 247 -5.63 2.12 12.53
C GLU A 247 -4.34 1.89 11.73
N GLY A 248 -3.82 2.95 11.11
CA GLY A 248 -2.61 2.88 10.30
C GLY A 248 -2.78 2.23 8.93
N LEU A 249 -4.02 2.04 8.45
CA LEU A 249 -4.30 1.73 7.05
C LEU A 249 -4.58 3.00 6.25
N CYS A 250 -3.94 3.11 5.09
CA CYS A 250 -4.10 4.20 4.14
C CYS A 250 -4.33 3.65 2.72
N TYR A 251 -5.31 4.21 2.01
CA TYR A 251 -5.63 3.88 0.62
C TYR A 251 -5.42 5.09 -0.29
N LEU A 252 -4.71 4.90 -1.40
CA LEU A 252 -4.59 5.89 -2.46
C LEU A 252 -5.62 5.58 -3.55
N LEU A 253 -6.51 6.52 -3.81
CA LEU A 253 -7.62 6.39 -4.74
C LEU A 253 -7.42 7.33 -5.93
N PRO A 254 -7.51 6.84 -7.18
CA PRO A 254 -7.48 7.70 -8.36
C PRO A 254 -8.75 8.56 -8.42
N SER A 255 -8.67 9.69 -9.13
CA SER A 255 -9.85 10.51 -9.42
C SER A 255 -10.78 9.84 -10.44
N PRO A 256 -12.11 9.83 -10.21
CA PRO A 256 -13.08 9.36 -11.20
C PRO A 256 -13.06 10.23 -12.48
N MET A 257 -12.66 11.49 -12.35
CA MET A 257 -12.61 12.47 -13.45
C MET A 257 -11.34 12.40 -14.30
N LYS A 258 -10.36 11.56 -13.92
CA LYS A 258 -9.04 11.49 -14.58
C LYS A 258 -8.32 12.86 -14.67
N ASP A 259 -8.59 13.76 -13.73
CA ASP A 259 -8.02 15.11 -13.64
C ASP A 259 -6.57 15.14 -13.08
N GLY A 260 -6.02 13.96 -12.76
CA GLY A 260 -4.70 13.80 -12.15
C GLY A 260 -4.69 14.05 -10.63
N SER A 261 -5.84 14.31 -10.01
CA SER A 261 -5.95 14.35 -8.55
C SER A 261 -5.99 12.95 -7.94
N LEU A 262 -5.62 12.86 -6.67
CA LEU A 262 -5.67 11.64 -5.87
C LEU A 262 -6.42 11.92 -4.56
N SER A 263 -7.19 10.95 -4.11
CA SER A 263 -7.78 10.95 -2.77
C SER A 263 -7.06 9.95 -1.88
N ILE A 264 -6.88 10.30 -0.61
CA ILE A 264 -6.18 9.53 0.40
C ILE A 264 -7.18 9.22 1.50
N ALA A 265 -7.62 7.96 1.60
CA ALA A 265 -8.49 7.50 2.67
C ALA A 265 -7.62 6.86 3.76
N VAL A 266 -7.56 7.47 4.94
CA VAL A 266 -6.66 7.05 6.02
C VAL A 266 -7.40 6.88 7.34
N SER A 267 -7.01 5.86 8.09
CA SER A 267 -7.51 5.54 9.43
C SER A 267 -6.43 5.80 10.47
N LEU A 268 -6.68 6.72 11.39
CA LEU A 268 -5.78 7.08 12.50
C LEU A 268 -6.58 7.24 13.79
N GLU A 269 -5.91 7.20 14.93
CA GLU A 269 -6.55 7.64 16.19
C GLU A 269 -7.04 9.10 16.06
N LYS A 270 -8.20 9.38 16.66
CA LYS A 270 -8.91 10.66 16.52
C LYS A 270 -8.05 11.87 16.90
N GLU A 271 -7.20 11.72 17.92
CA GLU A 271 -6.26 12.75 18.36
C GLU A 271 -5.18 13.05 17.32
N HIS A 272 -4.74 12.05 16.55
CA HIS A 272 -3.73 12.21 15.51
C HIS A 272 -4.33 12.79 14.21
N MET A 273 -5.61 12.56 13.93
CA MET A 273 -6.21 12.91 12.63
C MET A 273 -6.16 14.41 12.30
N LYS A 274 -6.45 15.28 13.28
CA LYS A 274 -6.40 16.74 13.07
C LYS A 274 -4.99 17.25 12.80
N VAL A 275 -3.99 16.67 13.49
CA VAL A 275 -2.58 17.01 13.28
C VAL A 275 -2.13 16.49 11.93
N PHE A 276 -2.52 15.26 11.56
CA PHE A 276 -2.25 14.68 10.26
C PHE A 276 -2.80 15.54 9.12
N GLU A 277 -4.07 15.96 9.18
CA GLU A 277 -4.69 16.80 8.15
C GLU A 277 -3.89 18.09 7.91
N LYS A 278 -3.54 18.80 9.00
CA LYS A 278 -2.76 20.04 8.91
C LYS A 278 -1.40 19.81 8.26
N LEU A 279 -0.69 18.76 8.69
CA LEU A 279 0.64 18.41 8.14
C LEU A 279 0.54 17.91 6.69
N PHE A 280 -0.53 17.21 6.35
CA PHE A 280 -0.73 16.62 5.03
C PHE A 280 -0.90 17.69 3.95
N TYR A 281 -1.59 18.78 4.26
CA TYR A 281 -1.76 19.91 3.36
C TYR A 281 -0.63 20.96 3.41
N ASP A 282 0.38 20.76 4.27
CA ASP A 282 1.59 21.59 4.33
C ASP A 282 2.58 21.19 3.22
N ILE A 283 2.17 21.44 1.97
CA ILE A 283 2.88 21.13 0.72
C ILE A 283 3.44 22.40 0.11
#